data_AF-A0A4Q2V134-F1
#
_entry.id   AF-A0A4Q2V134-F1
#
_cell.length_a   1.000
_cell.length_b   1.000
_cell.length_c   1.000
_cell.angle_alpha   90.00
_cell.angle_beta   90.00
_cell.angle_gamma   90.00
#
_symmetry.space_group_name_H-M   'P 1'
#
loop_
_entity.id
_entity.type
_entity.pdbx_description
1 polymer ?
#
loop_
_entity_poly.entity_id
_entity_poly.type
_entity_poly.pdbx_seq_one_letter_code
_entity_poly.pdbx_strand_id
1 'polypeptide(L)'
;MKGEWLEPGCQIANILCCSLLGYGTEHNVLMQAMSEKTEKTDKIRDNINISDVIPREKFDLALTFAAETIQIVLSHKGDTNTLPFLHVILVFIDYMRRHPTAMIYLEKRFPWESLVAFLNTLLVSLNQEHIREDEFPITYSATPLPEEFAMRGLHYSRDYLSSNYFDNHDLDENTRRIEHPWMAARRANQILGLARVIADSGRLLRWDPKHRHFSASTEFLHQSIPVVRNVDWLGPRQLCQLSPGSLPLEVV
;
A
#
# COMPACT_ATOMS: atom_id res chain seq x y z
N MET A 1 -10.92 11.91 19.34
CA MET A 1 -10.58 11.68 17.93
C MET A 1 -9.18 11.11 17.69
N LYS A 2 -8.51 10.45 18.66
CA LYS A 2 -7.33 9.62 18.34
C LYS A 2 -7.85 8.21 17.97
N GLY A 3 -7.49 7.70 16.79
CA GLY A 3 -7.81 6.32 16.36
C GLY A 3 -8.97 6.14 15.37
N GLU A 4 -9.75 7.18 15.05
CA GLU A 4 -10.93 7.03 14.15
C GLU A 4 -10.59 6.60 12.71
N TRP A 5 -9.34 6.76 12.28
CA TRP A 5 -8.89 6.41 10.93
C TRP A 5 -8.07 5.11 10.83
N LEU A 6 -7.69 4.49 11.96
CA LEU A 6 -6.84 3.30 11.93
C LEU A 6 -7.51 2.14 11.18
N GLU A 7 -8.74 1.81 11.58
CA GLU A 7 -9.53 0.73 10.97
C GLU A 7 -10.02 1.10 9.56
N PRO A 8 -10.65 2.27 9.32
CA PRO A 8 -11.04 2.67 7.96
C PRO A 8 -9.85 2.75 6.99
N GLY A 9 -8.71 3.30 7.43
CA GLY A 9 -7.50 3.37 6.62
C GLY A 9 -6.99 1.97 6.22
N CYS A 10 -6.95 1.03 7.16
CA CYS A 10 -6.64 -0.36 6.85
C CYS A 10 -7.60 -0.97 5.82
N GLN A 11 -8.92 -0.77 5.99
CA GLN A 11 -9.94 -1.30 5.08
C GLN A 11 -9.80 -0.72 3.67
N ILE A 12 -9.58 0.59 3.56
CA ILE A 12 -9.35 1.27 2.28
C ILE A 12 -8.12 0.67 1.59
N ALA A 13 -6.99 0.52 2.30
CA ALA A 13 -5.78 -0.07 1.71
C ALA A 13 -6.02 -1.49 1.18
N ASN A 14 -6.74 -2.33 1.95
CA ASN A 14 -7.12 -3.68 1.51
C ASN A 14 -7.98 -3.65 0.24
N ILE A 15 -8.98 -2.78 0.19
CA ILE A 15 -9.88 -2.63 -0.97
C ILE A 15 -9.10 -2.16 -2.20
N LEU A 16 -8.18 -1.20 -2.05
CA LEU A 16 -7.32 -0.75 -3.15
C LEU A 16 -6.48 -1.91 -3.70
N CYS A 17 -5.80 -2.67 -2.83
CA CYS A 17 -4.99 -3.81 -3.23
C CYS A 17 -5.82 -4.89 -3.94
N CYS A 18 -7.00 -5.22 -3.39
CA CYS A 18 -7.91 -6.18 -4.02
C CYS A 18 -8.44 -5.67 -5.36
N SER A 19 -8.77 -4.38 -5.49
CA SER A 19 -9.24 -3.77 -6.73
C SER A 19 -8.17 -3.83 -7.83
N LEU A 20 -6.90 -3.56 -7.50
CA LEU A 20 -5.77 -3.71 -8.43
C LEU A 20 -5.63 -5.14 -8.95
N LEU A 21 -5.89 -6.13 -8.09
CA LEU A 21 -5.92 -7.56 -8.44
C LEU A 21 -7.22 -7.99 -9.13
N GLY A 22 -8.17 -7.08 -9.37
CA GLY A 22 -9.50 -7.41 -9.90
C GLY A 22 -10.25 -8.42 -9.03
N TYR A 23 -10.02 -8.37 -7.72
CA TYR A 23 -10.54 -9.32 -6.72
C TYR A 23 -10.17 -10.79 -7.03
N GLY A 24 -9.05 -11.02 -7.73
CA GLY A 24 -8.53 -12.35 -8.05
C GLY A 24 -9.09 -12.96 -9.34
N THR A 25 -9.79 -12.18 -10.18
CA THR A 25 -10.24 -12.66 -11.49
C THR A 25 -9.05 -13.00 -12.41
N GLU A 26 -9.15 -14.12 -13.12
CA GLU A 26 -8.13 -14.64 -14.04
C GLU A 26 -7.87 -13.70 -15.22
N HIS A 27 -8.83 -12.84 -15.55
CA HIS A 27 -8.73 -11.87 -16.64
C HIS A 27 -8.06 -10.54 -16.21
N ASN A 28 -7.71 -10.37 -14.94
CA ASN A 28 -7.05 -9.15 -14.47
C ASN A 28 -5.60 -9.11 -14.95
N VAL A 29 -5.15 -7.92 -15.36
CA VAL A 29 -3.82 -7.68 -15.93
C VAL A 29 -2.69 -8.14 -14.99
N LEU A 30 -2.81 -7.88 -13.68
CA LEU A 30 -1.81 -8.33 -12.70
C LEU A 30 -1.88 -9.85 -12.50
N MET A 31 -3.08 -10.42 -12.40
CA MET A 31 -3.27 -11.86 -12.23
C MET A 31 -2.67 -12.66 -13.40
N GLN A 32 -2.88 -12.19 -14.63
CA GLN A 32 -2.26 -12.77 -15.84
C GLN A 32 -0.74 -12.62 -15.81
N ALA A 33 -0.24 -11.40 -15.55
CA ALA A 33 1.20 -11.13 -15.51
C ALA A 33 1.95 -11.94 -14.44
N MET A 34 1.30 -12.27 -13.31
CA MET A 34 1.84 -13.13 -12.27
C MET A 34 1.80 -14.62 -12.66
N SER A 35 0.77 -15.04 -13.39
CA SER A 35 0.57 -16.44 -13.83
C SER A 35 1.45 -16.84 -15.01
N GLU A 36 1.79 -15.90 -15.90
CA GLU A 36 2.72 -16.08 -17.01
C GLU A 36 4.12 -16.57 -16.57
N LYS A 37 4.50 -16.33 -15.30
CA LYS A 37 5.75 -16.84 -14.72
C LYS A 37 5.73 -18.37 -14.56
N THR A 38 4.55 -18.97 -14.52
CA THR A 38 4.34 -20.42 -14.38
C THR A 38 4.34 -21.14 -15.73
N GLU A 39 4.01 -20.44 -16.83
CA GLU A 39 3.67 -21.07 -18.12
C GLU A 39 4.57 -20.69 -19.30
N LYS A 40 5.67 -19.95 -19.12
CA LYS A 40 6.58 -19.62 -20.24
C LYS A 40 7.47 -20.81 -20.67
N THR A 41 6.81 -21.82 -21.26
CA THR A 41 7.25 -22.47 -22.51
C THR A 41 6.10 -22.27 -23.51
N ASP A 42 6.39 -21.58 -24.62
CA ASP A 42 5.58 -21.53 -25.86
C ASP A 42 4.22 -20.81 -25.86
N LYS A 43 4.23 -19.53 -26.26
CA LYS A 43 3.76 -19.06 -27.59
C LYS A 43 3.53 -17.56 -27.63
N ILE A 44 4.08 -16.93 -28.66
CA ILE A 44 3.74 -15.56 -29.09
C ILE A 44 2.38 -15.61 -29.77
N ARG A 45 1.43 -14.77 -29.33
CA ARG A 45 0.20 -14.49 -30.06
C ARG A 45 -0.02 -12.98 -30.10
N ASP A 46 0.23 -12.41 -31.27
CA ASP A 46 -0.23 -11.08 -31.64
C ASP A 46 -1.64 -11.19 -32.23
N ASN A 47 -2.65 -10.80 -31.44
CA ASN A 47 -3.96 -10.34 -31.88
C ASN A 47 -4.69 -9.77 -30.65
N ILE A 48 -4.88 -8.45 -30.58
CA ILE A 48 -5.60 -7.78 -29.49
C ILE A 48 -7.08 -8.14 -29.62
N ASN A 49 -7.61 -8.96 -28.71
CA ASN A 49 -9.02 -9.34 -28.70
C ASN A 49 -9.82 -8.31 -27.89
N ILE A 50 -11.07 -8.03 -28.27
CA ILE A 50 -11.96 -7.08 -27.55
C ILE A 50 -12.15 -7.51 -26.08
N SER A 51 -12.07 -8.81 -25.80
CA SER A 51 -12.05 -9.38 -24.44
C SER A 51 -10.88 -8.91 -23.59
N ASP A 52 -9.77 -8.48 -24.20
CA ASP A 52 -8.55 -8.06 -23.51
C ASP A 52 -8.53 -6.54 -23.25
N VAL A 53 -9.38 -5.79 -23.95
CA VAL A 53 -9.51 -4.32 -23.82
C VAL A 53 -10.26 -3.96 -22.52
N ILE A 54 -11.39 -4.60 -22.25
CA ILE A 54 -12.25 -4.29 -21.09
C ILE A 54 -11.53 -4.52 -19.74
N PRO A 55 -10.80 -5.64 -19.52
CA PRO A 55 -10.05 -5.84 -18.28
C PRO A 55 -8.94 -4.81 -18.08
N ARG A 56 -8.33 -4.32 -19.18
CA ARG A 56 -7.29 -3.28 -19.14
C ARG A 56 -7.86 -1.92 -18.73
N GLU A 57 -8.99 -1.50 -19.30
CA GLU A 57 -9.64 -0.25 -18.90
C GLU A 57 -10.04 -0.24 -17.42
N LYS A 58 -10.63 -1.34 -16.94
CA LYS A 58 -10.98 -1.49 -15.50
C LYS A 58 -9.75 -1.42 -14.61
N PHE A 59 -8.67 -2.07 -15.02
CA PHE A 59 -7.40 -2.03 -14.31
C PHE A 59 -6.82 -0.60 -14.29
N ASP A 60 -6.83 0.12 -15.41
CA ASP A 60 -6.29 1.47 -15.49
C ASP A 60 -7.06 2.45 -14.60
N LEU A 61 -8.39 2.33 -14.53
CA LEU A 61 -9.23 3.09 -13.59
C LEU A 61 -8.90 2.76 -12.12
N ALA A 62 -8.80 1.47 -11.79
CA ALA A 62 -8.44 1.03 -10.44
C ALA A 62 -7.04 1.54 -10.03
N LEU A 63 -6.09 1.54 -10.96
CA LEU A 63 -4.74 2.05 -10.75
C LEU A 63 -4.71 3.57 -10.56
N THR A 64 -5.50 4.32 -11.33
CA THR A 64 -5.67 5.77 -11.12
C THR A 64 -6.16 6.04 -9.71
N PHE A 65 -7.28 5.41 -9.35
CA PHE A 65 -7.92 5.62 -8.06
C PHE A 65 -7.00 5.23 -6.89
N ALA A 66 -6.31 4.09 -7.02
CA ALA A 66 -5.36 3.64 -6.00
C ALA A 66 -4.18 4.60 -5.85
N ALA A 67 -3.55 5.01 -6.96
CA ALA A 67 -2.40 5.91 -6.92
C ALA A 67 -2.75 7.27 -6.30
N GLU A 68 -3.87 7.86 -6.70
CA GLU A 68 -4.36 9.12 -6.15
C GLU A 68 -4.71 9.00 -4.66
N THR A 69 -5.41 7.95 -4.27
CA THR A 69 -5.76 7.71 -2.86
C THR A 69 -4.52 7.52 -2.00
N ILE A 70 -3.56 6.70 -2.46
CA ILE A 70 -2.29 6.48 -1.77
C ILE A 70 -1.55 7.82 -1.64
N GLN A 71 -1.48 8.61 -2.71
CA GLN A 71 -0.81 9.91 -2.68
C GLN A 71 -1.45 10.89 -1.70
N ILE A 72 -2.78 10.94 -1.64
CA ILE A 72 -3.52 11.75 -0.66
C ILE A 72 -3.15 11.31 0.75
N VAL A 73 -3.24 10.02 1.09
CA VAL A 73 -2.92 9.54 2.44
C VAL A 73 -1.46 9.81 2.81
N LEU A 74 -0.52 9.61 1.88
CA LEU A 74 0.91 9.89 2.08
C LEU A 74 1.21 11.38 2.27
N SER A 75 0.33 12.28 1.83
CA SER A 75 0.49 13.72 2.08
C SER A 75 0.35 14.08 3.57
N HIS A 76 -0.34 13.24 4.36
CA HIS A 76 -0.49 13.38 5.82
C HIS A 76 0.69 12.78 6.60
N LYS A 77 1.91 13.01 6.12
CA LYS A 77 3.14 12.55 6.79
C LYS A 77 3.21 13.06 8.24
N GLY A 78 3.56 12.15 9.15
CA GLY A 78 3.58 12.41 10.60
C GLY A 78 2.28 12.09 11.34
N ASP A 79 1.17 11.83 10.64
CA ASP A 79 -0.04 11.32 11.28
C ASP A 79 0.05 9.81 11.47
N THR A 80 0.20 9.38 12.73
CA THR A 80 0.29 7.96 13.10
C THR A 80 -0.98 7.16 12.77
N ASN A 81 -2.13 7.81 12.59
CA ASN A 81 -3.38 7.12 12.22
C ASN A 81 -3.35 6.58 10.78
N THR A 82 -2.40 7.03 9.96
CA THR A 82 -2.22 6.55 8.57
C THR A 82 -1.30 5.33 8.47
N LEU A 83 -0.63 4.94 9.56
CA LEU A 83 0.35 3.84 9.55
C LEU A 83 -0.27 2.48 9.18
N PRO A 84 -1.47 2.07 9.65
CA PRO A 84 -2.08 0.82 9.20
C PRO A 84 -2.31 0.79 7.68
N PHE A 85 -2.76 1.90 7.09
CA PHE A 85 -2.92 2.03 5.65
C PHE A 85 -1.58 1.81 4.94
N LEU A 86 -0.53 2.53 5.36
CA LEU A 86 0.79 2.43 4.74
C LEU A 86 1.39 1.03 4.89
N HIS A 87 1.22 0.39 6.05
CA HIS A 87 1.68 -0.97 6.30
C HIS A 87 1.10 -1.94 5.27
N VAL A 88 -0.23 -1.93 5.07
CA VAL A 88 -0.90 -2.77 4.05
C VAL A 88 -0.39 -2.49 2.64
N ILE A 89 -0.25 -1.21 2.26
CA ILE A 89 0.26 -0.83 0.94
C ILE A 89 1.69 -1.34 0.73
N LEU A 90 2.58 -1.24 1.72
CA LEU A 90 3.95 -1.73 1.59
C LEU A 90 4.03 -3.26 1.52
N VAL A 91 3.17 -3.99 2.23
CA VAL A 91 3.06 -5.45 2.08
C VAL A 91 2.66 -5.80 0.64
N PHE A 92 1.69 -5.09 0.07
CA PHE A 92 1.29 -5.27 -1.33
C PHE A 92 2.42 -4.94 -2.31
N ILE A 93 3.16 -3.84 -2.08
CA ILE A 93 4.29 -3.47 -2.95
C ILE A 93 5.45 -4.46 -2.85
N ASP A 94 5.77 -4.98 -1.65
CA ASP A 94 6.76 -6.04 -1.51
C ASP A 94 6.32 -7.31 -2.25
N TYR A 95 5.03 -7.67 -2.16
CA TYR A 95 4.47 -8.77 -2.94
C TYR A 95 4.67 -8.53 -4.45
N MET A 96 4.24 -7.37 -4.96
CA MET A 96 4.38 -7.04 -6.38
C MET A 96 5.83 -7.01 -6.86
N ARG A 97 6.75 -6.53 -6.03
CA ARG A 97 8.20 -6.55 -6.31
C ARG A 97 8.73 -7.96 -6.58
N ARG A 98 8.18 -9.00 -5.95
CA ARG A 98 8.53 -10.42 -6.18
C ARG A 98 7.93 -10.99 -7.48
N HIS A 99 7.05 -10.23 -8.13
CA HIS A 99 6.49 -10.50 -9.45
C HIS A 99 6.85 -9.37 -10.46
N PRO A 100 8.11 -9.29 -10.94
CA PRO A 100 8.58 -8.17 -11.75
C PRO A 100 7.73 -7.85 -12.98
N THR A 101 7.16 -8.86 -13.65
CA THR A 101 6.26 -8.67 -14.80
C THR A 101 5.00 -7.89 -14.43
N ALA A 102 4.41 -8.18 -13.25
CA ALA A 102 3.25 -7.46 -12.74
C ALA A 102 3.64 -6.07 -12.22
N MET A 103 4.81 -5.93 -11.58
CA MET A 103 5.29 -4.66 -11.03
C MET A 103 5.41 -3.53 -12.08
N ILE A 104 5.74 -3.87 -13.33
CA ILE A 104 5.87 -2.90 -14.44
C ILE A 104 4.58 -2.10 -14.66
N TYR A 105 3.42 -2.69 -14.38
CA TYR A 105 2.13 -2.03 -14.52
C TYR A 105 1.87 -0.99 -13.41
N LEU A 106 2.54 -1.11 -12.26
CA LEU A 106 2.29 -0.27 -11.09
C LEU A 106 3.35 0.82 -10.91
N GLU A 107 4.61 0.48 -11.16
CA GLU A 107 5.76 1.27 -10.69
C GLU A 107 5.84 2.69 -11.26
N LYS A 108 5.31 2.94 -12.47
CA LYS A 108 5.31 4.28 -13.06
C LYS A 108 4.28 5.23 -12.44
N ARG A 109 3.19 4.68 -11.92
CA ARG A 109 2.06 5.46 -11.38
C ARG A 109 2.05 5.50 -9.86
N PHE A 110 2.84 4.66 -9.21
CA PHE A 110 2.95 4.66 -7.76
C PHE A 110 3.63 5.94 -7.26
N PRO A 111 3.11 6.61 -6.20
CA PRO A 111 3.61 7.91 -5.74
C PRO A 111 4.89 7.76 -4.88
N TRP A 112 6.00 7.35 -5.50
CA TRP A 112 7.28 7.08 -4.82
C TRP A 112 7.84 8.29 -4.06
N GLU A 113 7.73 9.50 -4.62
CA GLU A 113 8.21 10.73 -3.98
C GLU A 113 7.46 10.99 -2.66
N SER A 114 6.13 10.83 -2.67
CA SER A 114 5.30 10.96 -1.47
C SER A 114 5.64 9.88 -0.44
N LEU A 115 5.88 8.64 -0.90
CA LEU A 115 6.26 7.53 -0.02
C LEU A 115 7.60 7.85 0.67
N VAL A 116 8.60 8.28 -0.09
CA VAL A 116 9.92 8.66 0.44
C VAL A 116 9.81 9.78 1.45
N ALA A 117 9.05 10.84 1.14
CA ALA A 117 8.82 11.94 2.08
C ALA A 117 8.16 11.47 3.38
N PHE A 118 7.21 10.55 3.29
CA PHE A 118 6.56 9.94 4.45
C PHE A 118 7.55 9.11 5.27
N LEU A 119 8.29 8.19 4.64
CA LEU A 119 9.27 7.30 5.31
C LEU A 119 10.34 8.10 6.04
N ASN A 120 10.89 9.13 5.41
CA ASN A 120 11.91 9.97 6.04
C ASN A 120 11.35 10.81 7.20
N THR A 121 10.08 11.21 7.15
CA THR A 121 9.40 11.86 8.28
C THR A 121 9.21 10.86 9.43
N LEU A 122 8.82 9.62 9.11
CA LEU A 122 8.64 8.55 10.10
C LEU A 122 9.97 8.19 10.79
N LEU A 123 11.08 8.12 10.05
CA LEU A 123 12.42 7.93 10.60
C LEU A 123 12.78 8.98 11.66
N VAL A 124 12.56 10.26 11.33
CA VAL A 124 12.84 11.36 12.27
C VAL A 124 12.04 11.23 13.56
N SER A 125 10.78 10.78 13.48
CA SER A 125 9.94 10.59 14.67
C SER A 125 10.42 9.45 15.57
N LEU A 126 10.91 8.34 15.02
CA LEU A 126 11.38 7.20 15.82
C LEU A 126 12.76 7.44 16.45
N ASN A 127 13.63 8.21 15.79
CA ASN A 127 14.95 8.54 16.34
C ASN A 127 14.87 9.35 17.64
N GLN A 128 13.72 10.00 17.92
CA GLN A 128 13.46 10.66 19.20
C GLN A 128 13.29 9.66 20.37
N GLU A 129 13.02 8.38 20.08
CA GLU A 129 12.66 7.35 21.07
C GLU A 129 13.76 6.30 21.37
N HIS A 130 15.02 6.49 20.93
CA HIS A 130 16.21 5.65 21.27
C HIS A 130 16.16 4.14 20.89
N ILE A 131 15.58 3.77 19.74
CA ILE A 131 15.66 2.39 19.21
C ILE A 131 17.05 2.17 18.57
N ARG A 132 17.71 1.00 18.70
CA ARG A 132 18.96 0.70 17.96
C ARG A 132 18.64 0.67 16.46
N GLU A 133 19.15 1.67 15.74
CA GLU A 133 18.49 2.27 14.56
C GLU A 133 18.79 1.61 13.19
N ASP A 134 19.72 0.66 13.14
CA ASP A 134 20.34 0.24 11.86
C ASP A 134 19.75 -1.03 11.25
N GLU A 135 18.92 -1.72 12.02
CA GLU A 135 18.18 -2.89 11.57
C GLU A 135 16.75 -2.62 11.99
N PHE A 136 15.84 -2.38 11.05
CA PHE A 136 14.40 -2.34 11.33
C PHE A 136 13.86 -3.76 11.13
N PRO A 137 14.08 -4.72 12.07
CA PRO A 137 13.66 -6.08 11.86
C PRO A 137 12.14 -6.12 11.73
N ILE A 138 11.67 -6.88 10.75
CA ILE A 138 10.26 -7.27 10.67
C ILE A 138 10.01 -8.24 11.82
N THR A 139 9.20 -7.83 12.81
CA THR A 139 8.96 -8.61 14.04
C THR A 139 7.54 -9.14 14.11
N TYR A 140 7.40 -10.45 14.21
CA TYR A 140 6.14 -11.12 14.46
C TYR A 140 5.88 -11.20 15.97
N SER A 141 4.74 -10.70 16.42
CA SER A 141 4.35 -10.71 17.84
C SER A 141 3.36 -11.82 18.11
N ALA A 142 3.31 -12.28 19.37
CA ALA A 142 2.21 -13.11 19.88
C ALA A 142 0.86 -12.35 19.92
N THR A 143 0.81 -11.09 19.52
CA THR A 143 -0.44 -10.35 19.32
C THR A 143 -0.33 -9.61 17.98
N PRO A 144 -0.95 -10.11 16.90
CA PRO A 144 -0.91 -9.46 15.61
C PRO A 144 -1.50 -8.05 15.66
N LEU A 145 -1.03 -7.17 14.78
CA LEU A 145 -1.66 -5.87 14.57
C LEU A 145 -3.07 -6.06 13.97
N PRO A 146 -4.03 -5.15 14.23
CA PRO A 146 -5.36 -5.24 13.63
C PRO A 146 -5.33 -5.38 12.10
N GLU A 147 -4.43 -4.66 11.42
CA GLU A 147 -4.27 -4.76 9.97
C GLU A 147 -3.63 -6.06 9.50
N GLU A 148 -2.78 -6.71 10.32
CA GLU A 148 -2.24 -8.04 9.99
C GLU A 148 -3.36 -9.08 9.97
N PHE A 149 -4.30 -9.01 10.92
CA PHE A 149 -5.51 -9.83 10.90
C PHE A 149 -6.39 -9.51 9.68
N ALA A 150 -6.57 -8.23 9.35
CA ALA A 150 -7.39 -7.83 8.21
C ALA A 150 -6.81 -8.31 6.87
N MET A 151 -5.49 -8.45 6.77
CA MET A 151 -4.81 -9.01 5.60
C MET A 151 -4.85 -10.55 5.54
N ARG A 152 -5.27 -11.24 6.61
CA ARG A 152 -5.26 -12.71 6.66
C ARG A 152 -6.10 -13.31 5.52
N GLY A 153 -5.48 -14.18 4.73
CA GLY A 153 -6.14 -14.87 3.62
C GLY A 153 -6.19 -14.09 2.30
N LEU A 154 -5.80 -12.81 2.30
CA LEU A 154 -5.64 -12.05 1.06
C LEU A 154 -4.47 -12.61 0.24
N HIS A 155 -4.58 -12.54 -1.09
CA HIS A 155 -3.62 -13.18 -1.99
C HIS A 155 -2.18 -12.66 -1.80
N TYR A 156 -2.03 -11.35 -1.62
CA TYR A 156 -0.73 -10.67 -1.54
C TYR A 156 -0.04 -10.75 -0.17
N SER A 157 -0.72 -11.26 0.87
CA SER A 157 -0.19 -11.28 2.24
C SER A 157 0.42 -12.64 2.65
N ARG A 158 0.24 -13.68 1.84
CA ARG A 158 0.59 -15.08 2.21
C ARG A 158 2.06 -15.30 2.52
N ASP A 159 2.95 -14.60 1.83
CA ASP A 159 4.40 -14.74 2.06
C ASP A 159 4.92 -13.77 3.13
N TYR A 160 4.11 -12.78 3.50
CA TYR A 160 4.42 -11.82 4.55
C TYR A 160 4.04 -12.36 5.93
N LEU A 161 2.90 -13.05 6.03
CA LEU A 161 2.38 -13.65 7.26
C LEU A 161 2.46 -15.16 7.12
N SER A 162 3.27 -15.83 7.93
CA SER A 162 3.40 -17.29 7.86
C SER A 162 2.04 -17.97 8.09
N SER A 163 1.83 -19.15 7.50
CA SER A 163 0.56 -19.86 7.57
C SER A 163 0.13 -20.16 9.02
N ASN A 164 1.10 -20.36 9.91
CA ASN A 164 0.91 -20.64 11.33
C ASN A 164 0.92 -19.39 12.22
N TYR A 165 1.09 -18.19 11.66
CA TYR A 165 1.20 -16.95 12.42
C TYR A 165 -0.02 -16.69 13.30
N PHE A 166 -1.18 -17.20 12.89
CA PHE A 166 -2.44 -17.00 13.57
C PHE A 166 -3.01 -18.23 14.28
N ASP A 167 -2.24 -19.33 14.39
CA ASP A 167 -2.75 -20.61 14.91
C ASP A 167 -3.06 -20.57 16.41
N ASN A 168 -2.49 -19.61 17.15
CA ASN A 168 -2.69 -19.45 18.59
C ASN A 168 -3.56 -18.22 18.94
N HIS A 169 -4.40 -17.76 18.01
CA HIS A 169 -5.22 -16.57 18.18
C HIS A 169 -6.72 -16.86 18.08
N ASP A 170 -7.25 -17.48 19.12
CA ASP A 170 -8.70 -17.52 19.40
C ASP A 170 -9.19 -16.17 19.98
N LEU A 171 -8.76 -15.07 19.37
CA LEU A 171 -9.28 -13.75 19.71
C LEU A 171 -10.62 -13.58 19.02
N ASP A 172 -11.64 -13.16 19.76
CA ASP A 172 -12.89 -12.70 19.16
C ASP A 172 -12.64 -11.44 18.32
N GLU A 173 -13.57 -11.12 17.43
CA GLU A 173 -13.43 -10.04 16.46
C GLU A 173 -13.19 -8.66 17.11
N ASN A 174 -13.79 -8.39 18.26
CA ASN A 174 -13.60 -7.10 18.94
C ASN A 174 -12.19 -7.00 19.53
N THR A 175 -11.69 -8.09 20.12
CA THR A 175 -10.34 -8.12 20.68
C THR A 175 -9.27 -7.89 19.62
N ARG A 176 -9.49 -8.36 18.38
CA ARG A 176 -8.57 -8.12 17.24
C ARG A 176 -8.45 -6.65 16.85
N ARG A 177 -9.42 -5.80 17.20
CA ARG A 177 -9.47 -4.38 16.84
C ARG A 177 -8.98 -3.46 17.96
N ILE A 178 -8.57 -4.01 19.10
CA ILE A 178 -8.08 -3.21 20.23
C ILE A 178 -6.72 -2.59 19.88
N GLU A 179 -6.68 -1.27 19.89
CA GLU A 179 -5.45 -0.49 19.71
C GLU A 179 -4.70 -0.37 21.04
N HIS A 180 -3.45 -0.85 21.08
CA HIS A 180 -2.56 -0.69 22.23
C HIS A 180 -1.46 0.36 21.97
N PRO A 181 -1.00 1.10 23.00
CA PRO A 181 0.02 2.16 22.81
C PRO A 181 1.32 1.70 22.13
N TRP A 182 1.74 0.45 22.36
CA TRP A 182 2.96 -0.11 21.76
C TRP A 182 2.81 -0.45 20.26
N MET A 183 1.58 -0.58 19.76
CA MET A 183 1.32 -0.99 18.37
C MET A 183 1.78 0.06 17.37
N ALA A 184 1.74 1.35 17.73
CA ALA A 184 2.22 2.44 16.88
C ALA A 184 3.72 2.33 16.59
N ALA A 185 4.55 2.10 17.62
CA ALA A 185 5.99 1.91 17.46
C ALA A 185 6.31 0.64 16.65
N ARG A 186 5.57 -0.45 16.90
CA ARG A 186 5.72 -1.68 16.10
C ARG A 186 5.36 -1.46 14.63
N ARG A 187 4.26 -0.77 14.33
CA ARG A 187 3.89 -0.42 12.94
C ARG A 187 5.00 0.36 12.26
N ALA A 188 5.53 1.38 12.93
CA ALA A 188 6.59 2.20 12.37
C ALA A 188 7.83 1.35 12.03
N ASN A 189 8.23 0.44 12.93
CA ASN A 189 9.31 -0.53 12.66
C ASN A 189 9.00 -1.46 11.48
N GLN A 190 7.79 -2.02 11.39
CA GLN A 190 7.38 -2.88 10.28
C GLN A 190 7.43 -2.15 8.93
N ILE A 191 6.91 -0.92 8.89
CA ILE A 191 6.90 -0.06 7.70
C ILE A 191 8.33 0.23 7.23
N LEU A 192 9.23 0.59 8.15
CA LEU A 192 10.63 0.87 7.82
C LEU A 192 11.38 -0.41 7.41
N GLY A 193 11.10 -1.54 8.06
CA GLY A 193 11.64 -2.84 7.68
C GLY A 193 11.23 -3.25 6.26
N LEU A 194 9.95 -3.15 5.92
CA LEU A 194 9.45 -3.39 4.57
C LEU A 194 10.09 -2.42 3.56
N ALA A 195 10.19 -1.13 3.89
CA ALA A 195 10.85 -0.16 3.03
C ALA A 195 12.34 -0.49 2.79
N ARG A 196 13.05 -0.98 3.81
CA ARG A 196 14.44 -1.47 3.66
C ARG A 196 14.51 -2.68 2.74
N VAL A 197 13.66 -3.69 2.93
CA VAL A 197 13.58 -4.86 2.04
C VAL A 197 13.32 -4.45 0.58
N ILE A 198 12.41 -3.50 0.37
CA ILE A 198 12.14 -2.95 -0.96
C ILE A 198 13.36 -2.19 -1.51
N ALA A 199 14.03 -1.39 -0.68
CA ALA A 199 15.21 -0.63 -1.08
C ALA A 199 16.42 -1.51 -1.42
N ASP A 200 16.60 -2.63 -0.71
CA ASP A 200 17.71 -3.56 -0.94
C ASP A 200 17.58 -4.28 -2.31
N SER A 201 16.39 -4.28 -2.92
CA SER A 201 16.21 -4.72 -4.31
C SER A 201 16.77 -3.74 -5.36
N GLY A 202 17.09 -2.50 -4.96
CA GLY A 202 17.79 -1.49 -5.75
C GLY A 202 17.00 -0.81 -6.88
N ARG A 203 15.87 -1.39 -7.32
CA ARG A 203 15.09 -0.86 -8.46
C ARG A 203 14.09 0.22 -8.09
N LEU A 204 13.35 0.06 -6.99
CA LEU A 204 12.19 0.90 -6.67
C LEU A 204 12.56 2.02 -5.68
N LEU A 205 13.13 1.62 -4.54
CA LEU A 205 13.66 2.49 -3.51
C LEU A 205 15.16 2.30 -3.37
N ARG A 206 15.82 3.27 -2.74
CA ARG A 206 17.22 3.21 -2.34
C ARG A 206 17.34 3.66 -0.89
N TRP A 207 18.33 3.11 -0.20
CA TRP A 207 18.68 3.46 1.15
C TRP A 207 20.11 3.97 1.20
N ASP A 208 20.29 5.16 1.77
CA ASP A 208 21.60 5.68 2.10
C ASP A 208 21.92 5.37 3.57
N PRO A 209 22.84 4.43 3.86
CA PRO A 209 23.20 4.08 5.23
C PRO A 209 24.00 5.19 5.94
N LYS A 210 24.68 6.09 5.20
CA LYS A 210 25.47 7.18 5.81
C LYS A 210 24.58 8.30 6.33
N HIS A 211 23.57 8.66 5.54
CA HIS A 211 22.63 9.73 5.88
C HIS A 211 21.31 9.21 6.47
N ARG A 212 21.16 7.89 6.59
CA ARG A 212 19.96 7.20 7.08
C ARG A 212 18.70 7.75 6.40
N HIS A 213 18.70 7.68 5.07
CA HIS A 213 17.72 8.37 4.25
C HIS A 213 17.24 7.49 3.09
N PHE A 214 15.92 7.46 2.88
CA PHE A 214 15.34 6.82 1.71
C PHE A 214 15.29 7.76 0.51
N SER A 215 15.48 7.24 -0.69
CA SER A 215 15.20 7.95 -1.94
C SER A 215 14.51 7.04 -2.95
N ALA A 216 13.72 7.61 -3.85
CA ALA A 216 13.17 6.87 -4.98
C ALA A 216 14.26 6.62 -6.03
N SER A 217 14.11 5.58 -6.83
CA SER A 217 14.98 5.41 -8.00
C SER A 217 14.77 6.53 -9.02
N THR A 218 15.85 6.96 -9.66
CA THR A 218 15.86 8.09 -10.61
C THR A 218 14.90 7.91 -11.79
N GLU A 219 14.56 6.67 -12.13
CA GLU A 219 13.60 6.32 -13.19
C GLU A 219 12.17 6.79 -12.90
N PHE A 220 11.84 7.00 -11.63
CA PHE A 220 10.49 7.36 -11.17
C PHE A 220 10.40 8.79 -10.62
N LEU A 221 11.53 9.51 -10.57
CA LEU A 221 11.53 10.94 -10.25
C LEU A 221 10.87 11.70 -11.41
N HIS A 222 9.97 12.63 -11.11
CA HIS A 222 9.19 13.44 -12.07
C HIS A 222 7.94 12.79 -12.71
N GLN A 223 7.53 11.59 -12.31
CA GLN A 223 6.25 10.99 -12.77
C GLN A 223 5.11 11.20 -11.76
N SER A 224 5.27 12.15 -10.84
CA SER A 224 4.27 12.49 -9.84
C SER A 224 2.95 12.83 -10.51
N ILE A 225 1.89 12.08 -10.19
CA ILE A 225 0.52 12.51 -10.48
C ILE A 225 0.37 13.86 -9.77
N PRO A 226 -0.10 14.93 -10.43
CA PRO A 226 -0.29 16.21 -9.77
C PRO A 226 -1.14 16.02 -8.52
N VAL A 227 -0.59 16.40 -7.37
CA VAL A 227 -1.37 16.45 -6.12
C VAL A 227 -2.56 17.37 -6.40
N VAL A 228 -3.80 16.89 -6.27
CA VAL A 228 -4.95 17.78 -6.23
C VAL A 228 -4.82 18.60 -4.96
N ARG A 229 -4.27 19.82 -5.08
CA ARG A 229 -3.89 20.66 -3.93
C ARG A 229 -5.07 21.34 -3.27
N ASN A 230 -6.25 21.34 -3.90
CA ASN A 230 -7.47 21.95 -3.38
C ASN A 230 -8.65 21.00 -3.60
N VAL A 231 -8.90 20.13 -2.63
CA VAL A 231 -10.27 19.67 -2.39
C VAL A 231 -10.60 20.20 -1.00
N ASP A 232 -11.46 21.22 -0.94
CA ASP A 232 -12.08 21.60 0.32
C ASP A 232 -12.87 20.39 0.79
N TRP A 233 -12.30 19.63 1.73
CA TRP A 233 -12.95 18.48 2.31
C TRP A 233 -14.25 18.93 2.97
N LEU A 234 -15.37 18.64 2.33
CA LEU A 234 -16.67 18.74 2.99
C LEU A 234 -16.67 17.74 4.14
N GLY A 235 -16.83 18.24 5.36
CA GLY A 235 -16.90 17.41 6.55
C GLY A 235 -18.06 16.40 6.45
N PRO A 236 -18.06 15.31 7.24
CA PRO A 236 -19.07 14.24 7.15
C PRO A 236 -20.52 14.74 7.19
N ARG A 237 -20.77 15.87 7.87
CA ARG A 237 -22.09 16.51 7.96
C ARG A 237 -22.53 17.21 6.68
N GLN A 238 -21.60 17.74 5.90
CA GLN A 238 -21.89 18.45 4.65
C GLN A 238 -22.17 17.48 3.50
N LEU A 239 -21.49 16.32 3.49
CA LEU A 239 -21.73 15.26 2.51
C LEU A 239 -23.13 14.64 2.62
N CYS A 240 -23.65 14.49 3.84
CA CYS A 240 -25.02 13.98 4.08
C CYS A 240 -26.13 14.96 3.69
N GLN A 241 -25.81 16.22 3.37
CA GLN A 241 -26.79 17.24 2.98
C GLN A 241 -26.85 17.48 1.47
N LEU A 242 -26.00 16.83 0.68
CA LEU A 242 -26.01 16.98 -0.78
C LEU A 242 -27.08 16.09 -1.41
N SER A 243 -27.96 16.69 -2.20
CA SER A 243 -28.89 15.94 -3.04
C SER A 243 -28.15 15.21 -4.17
N PRO A 244 -28.64 14.05 -4.64
CA PRO A 244 -28.02 13.33 -5.75
C PRO A 244 -28.01 14.23 -7.01
N GLY A 245 -26.81 14.67 -7.44
CA GLY A 245 -26.63 15.45 -8.67
C GLY A 245 -25.94 16.82 -8.52
N SER A 246 -25.48 17.23 -7.33
CA SER A 246 -24.94 18.57 -7.10
C SER A 246 -23.41 18.71 -7.13
N LEU A 247 -22.65 17.72 -7.61
CA LEU A 247 -21.20 17.90 -7.78
C LEU A 247 -20.93 18.80 -9.01
N PRO A 248 -20.26 19.95 -8.87
CA PRO A 248 -19.77 20.69 -10.01
C PRO A 248 -18.66 19.87 -10.67
N LEU A 249 -18.94 19.35 -11.87
CA LEU A 249 -17.93 18.90 -12.80
C LEU A 249 -17.21 20.14 -13.34
N GLU A 250 -16.22 20.66 -12.61
CA GLU A 250 -15.21 21.51 -13.22
C GLU A 250 -14.01 20.65 -13.58
N VAL A 251 -13.89 20.38 -14.88
CA VAL A 251 -12.70 19.80 -15.50
C VAL A 251 -11.75 20.95 -15.78
N VAL A 252 -10.59 20.95 -15.11
CA VAL A 252 -9.36 21.63 -15.55
C VAL A 252 -8.18 20.71 -15.32
#